data_AF-A0A0T6A3H6-F1
#
_entry.id   AF-A0A0T6A3H6-F1
#
_cell.length_a   1.000
_cell.length_b   1.000
_cell.length_c   1.000
_cell.angle_alpha   90.00
_cell.angle_beta   90.00
_cell.angle_gamma   90.00
#
_symmetry.space_group_name_H-M   'P 1'
#
loop_
_entity.id
_entity.type
_entity.pdbx_description
1 polymer ?
#
loop_
_entity_poly.entity_id
_entity_poly.type
_entity_poly.pdbx_seq_one_letter_code
_entity_poly.pdbx_strand_id
1 'polypeptide(L)'
;MKNAGSKEMTPRRIVAAMALIATLAGCQAQKENPVPDHLLGVWTTSAPRYANRYIEIRNDMIIFGTGGDAFELHALTDVNEVREGEAIVYTITHLNHFGQPYTLSFYYEPTSDGIIRFKNQREIAWTKERL
;
A
#
# COMPACT_ATOMS: atom_id res chain seq x y z
N MET A 1 19.30 -59.19 6.72
CA MET A 1 18.82 -57.79 6.64
C MET A 1 17.31 -57.79 6.80
N LYS A 2 16.77 -57.05 7.79
CA LYS A 2 15.31 -56.98 8.06
C LYS A 2 14.71 -55.89 7.17
N ASN A 3 13.76 -56.25 6.30
CA ASN A 3 13.00 -55.27 5.51
C ASN A 3 12.06 -54.49 6.43
N ALA A 4 12.14 -53.16 6.34
CA ALA A 4 11.29 -52.24 7.06
C ALA A 4 9.83 -52.38 6.59
N GLY A 5 8.92 -52.67 7.51
CA GLY A 5 7.49 -52.71 7.22
C GLY A 5 6.97 -51.32 6.84
N SER A 6 6.31 -51.20 5.69
CA SER A 6 5.48 -50.04 5.41
C SER A 6 4.33 -50.03 6.42
N LYS A 7 4.29 -49.00 7.27
CA LYS A 7 3.13 -48.77 8.12
C LYS A 7 2.01 -48.23 7.26
N GLU A 8 1.12 -49.12 6.83
CA GLU A 8 -0.19 -48.77 6.28
C GLU A 8 -0.88 -47.75 7.21
N MET A 9 -1.14 -46.57 6.68
CA MET A 9 -1.74 -45.47 7.44
C MET A 9 -3.24 -45.71 7.52
N THR A 10 -3.73 -46.07 8.70
CA THR A 10 -5.15 -46.37 8.93
C THR A 10 -6.04 -45.16 8.58
N PRO A 11 -7.26 -45.38 8.05
CA PRO A 11 -8.15 -44.32 7.55
C PRO A 11 -8.49 -43.26 8.61
N ARG A 12 -8.49 -43.66 9.90
CA ARG A 12 -8.65 -42.76 11.04
C ARG A 12 -7.51 -41.74 11.19
N ARG A 13 -6.28 -42.12 10.82
CA ARG A 13 -5.11 -41.22 10.80
C ARG A 13 -5.16 -40.26 9.59
N ILE A 14 -5.69 -40.73 8.46
CA ILE A 14 -5.90 -39.90 7.27
C ILE A 14 -6.95 -38.82 7.54
N VAL A 15 -8.09 -39.19 8.16
CA VAL A 15 -9.14 -38.23 8.55
C VAL A 15 -8.62 -37.23 9.60
N ALA A 16 -7.85 -37.69 10.59
CA ALA A 16 -7.24 -36.80 11.58
C ALA A 16 -6.22 -35.83 10.95
N ALA A 17 -5.42 -36.30 9.99
CA ALA A 17 -4.47 -35.45 9.26
C ALA A 17 -5.19 -34.41 8.39
N MET A 18 -6.28 -34.78 7.70
CA MET A 18 -7.07 -33.84 6.90
C MET A 18 -7.79 -32.80 7.76
N ALA A 19 -8.30 -33.18 8.93
CA ALA A 19 -8.90 -32.25 9.88
C ALA A 19 -7.87 -31.23 10.43
N LEU A 20 -6.63 -31.67 10.68
CA LEU A 20 -5.55 -30.81 11.15
C LEU A 20 -5.09 -29.81 10.06
N ILE A 21 -5.04 -30.23 8.80
CA ILE A 21 -4.69 -29.36 7.66
C ILE A 21 -5.81 -28.32 7.41
N ALA A 22 -7.08 -28.70 7.56
CA ALA A 22 -8.20 -27.78 7.42
C ALA A 22 -8.19 -26.65 8.47
N THR A 23 -7.67 -26.89 9.68
CA THR A 23 -7.51 -25.83 10.69
C THR A 23 -6.40 -24.82 10.40
N LEU A 24 -5.43 -25.16 9.52
CA LEU A 24 -4.32 -24.27 9.16
C LEU A 24 -4.61 -23.39 7.95
N ALA A 25 -5.68 -23.68 7.19
CA ALA A 25 -6.06 -22.91 6.00
C ALA A 25 -6.91 -21.65 6.30
N GLY A 26 -7.25 -21.41 7.57
CA GLY A 26 -8.25 -20.40 7.97
C GLY A 26 -7.74 -18.99 8.27
N CYS A 27 -6.44 -18.71 8.18
CA CYS A 27 -5.89 -17.39 8.52
C CYS A 27 -5.23 -16.69 7.32
N GLN A 28 -5.94 -16.56 6.21
CA GLN A 28 -5.67 -15.41 5.34
C GLN A 28 -6.42 -14.23 5.93
N ALA A 29 -5.74 -13.47 6.79
CA ALA A 29 -6.19 -12.15 7.17
C ALA A 29 -6.40 -11.37 5.87
N GLN A 30 -7.66 -11.14 5.53
CA GLN A 30 -8.04 -10.26 4.44
C GLN A 30 -7.39 -8.92 4.75
N LYS A 31 -6.35 -8.57 3.98
CA LYS A 31 -5.61 -7.33 4.17
C LYS A 31 -6.63 -6.21 3.88
N GLU A 32 -7.18 -5.62 4.92
CA GLU A 32 -7.99 -4.40 4.78
C GLU A 32 -7.18 -3.44 3.93
N ASN A 33 -7.84 -2.83 2.95
CA ASN A 33 -7.19 -1.91 2.04
C ASN A 33 -6.57 -0.77 2.86
N PRO A 34 -5.23 -0.69 3.00
CA PRO A 34 -4.63 0.20 3.98
C PRO A 34 -4.76 1.68 3.56
N VAL A 35 -5.11 1.94 2.30
CA VAL A 35 -5.23 3.29 1.75
C VAL A 35 -6.68 3.75 1.82
N PRO A 36 -6.99 4.85 2.55
CA PRO A 36 -8.31 5.47 2.50
C PRO A 36 -8.72 5.88 1.08
N ASP A 37 -9.98 5.62 0.71
CA ASP A 37 -10.50 5.87 -0.65
C ASP A 37 -10.29 7.31 -1.13
N HIS A 38 -10.34 8.28 -0.22
CA HIS A 38 -10.16 9.69 -0.57
C HIS A 38 -8.72 10.02 -0.99
N LEU A 39 -7.73 9.18 -0.67
CA LEU A 39 -6.36 9.33 -1.15
C LEU A 39 -6.14 8.73 -2.53
N LEU A 40 -7.02 7.81 -2.97
CA LEU A 40 -6.87 7.13 -4.26
C LEU A 40 -7.02 8.09 -5.43
N GLY A 41 -6.19 7.88 -6.45
CA GLY A 41 -6.20 8.62 -7.72
C GLY A 41 -4.89 9.34 -8.02
N VAL A 42 -4.92 10.12 -9.10
CA VAL A 42 -3.79 10.92 -9.58
C VAL A 42 -3.82 12.30 -8.94
N TRP A 43 -2.69 12.73 -8.40
CA TRP A 43 -2.48 14.02 -7.77
C TRP A 43 -1.48 14.82 -8.59
N THR A 44 -1.86 16.04 -8.97
CA THR A 44 -1.08 16.93 -9.81
C THR A 44 -0.93 18.28 -9.13
N THR A 45 -0.04 19.13 -9.62
CA THR A 45 0.14 20.49 -9.09
C THR A 45 0.29 21.51 -10.22
N SER A 46 -0.20 22.73 -9.98
CA SER A 46 0.00 23.86 -10.88
C SER A 46 1.37 24.53 -10.72
N ALA A 47 2.19 24.09 -9.76
CA ALA A 47 3.53 24.65 -9.54
C ALA A 47 4.42 24.41 -10.78
N PRO A 48 4.97 25.45 -11.44
CA PRO A 48 5.69 25.29 -12.72
C PRO A 48 6.87 24.33 -12.67
N ARG A 49 7.55 24.25 -11.51
CA ARG A 49 8.67 23.31 -11.27
C ARG A 49 8.25 21.83 -11.43
N TYR A 50 6.96 21.53 -11.30
CA TYR A 50 6.39 20.19 -11.29
C TYR A 50 5.32 19.99 -12.38
N ALA A 51 5.28 20.86 -13.40
CA ALA A 51 4.19 20.90 -14.40
C ALA A 51 3.92 19.56 -15.14
N ASN A 52 4.89 18.64 -15.18
CA ASN A 52 4.77 17.31 -15.78
C ASN A 52 5.00 16.19 -14.75
N ARG A 53 4.77 16.45 -13.46
CA ARG A 53 4.95 15.49 -12.37
C ARG A 53 3.59 15.18 -11.77
N TYR A 54 3.39 13.91 -11.43
CA TYR A 54 2.18 13.47 -10.76
C TYR A 54 2.53 12.43 -9.70
N ILE A 55 1.63 12.23 -8.75
CA ILE A 55 1.66 11.12 -7.80
C ILE A 55 0.35 10.36 -8.00
N GLU A 56 0.41 9.08 -8.31
CA GLU A 56 -0.78 8.24 -8.31
C GLU A 56 -0.74 7.34 -7.08
N ILE A 57 -1.79 7.40 -6.27
CA ILE A 57 -1.97 6.54 -5.11
C ILE A 57 -3.02 5.49 -5.48
N ARG A 58 -2.63 4.22 -5.38
CA ARG A 58 -3.49 3.04 -5.53
C ARG A 58 -3.48 2.25 -4.22
N ASN A 59 -4.32 1.22 -4.15
CA ASN A 59 -4.49 0.37 -2.98
C ASN A 59 -3.19 -0.30 -2.50
N ASP A 60 -2.30 -0.65 -3.43
CA ASP A 60 -1.12 -1.48 -3.20
C ASP A 60 0.19 -0.85 -3.72
N MET A 61 0.11 0.31 -4.38
CA MET A 61 1.27 1.00 -4.95
C MET A 61 1.11 2.52 -4.95
N ILE A 62 2.25 3.21 -4.90
CA ILE A 62 2.38 4.62 -5.23
C ILE A 62 3.24 4.76 -6.48
N ILE A 63 2.83 5.63 -7.39
CA ILE A 63 3.51 5.88 -8.67
C ILE A 63 3.99 7.32 -8.69
N PHE A 64 5.27 7.53 -8.96
CA PHE A 64 5.85 8.86 -9.14
C PHE A 64 6.09 9.11 -10.63
N GLY A 65 5.27 9.98 -11.22
CA GLY A 65 5.41 10.44 -12.59
C GLY A 65 6.51 11.48 -12.72
N THR A 66 7.44 11.26 -13.65
CA THR A 66 8.62 12.13 -13.87
C THR A 66 8.57 12.93 -15.18
N GLY A 67 7.46 12.86 -15.90
CA GLY A 67 7.21 13.58 -17.15
C GLY A 67 7.45 12.71 -18.39
N GLY A 68 6.65 12.95 -19.43
CA GLY A 68 6.54 12.01 -20.56
C GLY A 68 6.03 10.65 -20.07
N ASP A 69 6.58 9.57 -20.62
CA ASP A 69 6.21 8.20 -20.26
C ASP A 69 7.02 7.61 -19.08
N ALA A 70 7.84 8.43 -18.41
CA ALA A 70 8.73 7.97 -17.35
C ALA A 70 8.05 8.02 -15.97
N PHE A 71 8.01 6.87 -15.30
CA PHE A 71 7.45 6.72 -13.95
C PHE A 71 8.23 5.71 -13.11
N GLU A 72 8.11 5.84 -11.78
CA GLU A 72 8.59 4.84 -10.84
C GLU A 72 7.42 4.21 -10.10
N LEU A 73 7.40 2.86 -10.03
CA LEU A 73 6.44 2.10 -9.24
C LEU A 73 7.05 1.73 -7.90
N HIS A 74 6.30 2.01 -6.82
CA HIS A 74 6.73 1.68 -5.47
C HIS A 74 5.62 0.92 -4.75
N ALA A 75 5.92 -0.27 -4.23
CA ALA A 75 4.94 -1.10 -3.54
C ALA A 75 4.62 -0.51 -2.15
N LEU A 76 3.33 -0.39 -1.81
CA LEU A 76 2.91 0.09 -0.49
C LEU A 76 3.01 -1.01 0.55
N THR A 77 3.61 -0.69 1.68
CA THR A 77 3.71 -1.61 2.82
C THR A 77 2.86 -1.18 4.00
N ASP A 78 2.69 0.13 4.19
CA ASP A 78 1.98 0.69 5.33
C ASP A 78 1.44 2.10 5.03
N VAL A 79 0.30 2.44 5.62
CA VAL A 79 -0.29 3.78 5.57
C VAL A 79 -0.77 4.12 6.97
N ASN A 80 -0.19 5.17 7.55
CA ASN A 80 -0.55 5.62 8.87
C ASN A 80 -1.18 7.01 8.83
N GLU A 81 -2.26 7.19 9.56
CA GLU A 81 -2.93 8.48 9.76
C GLU A 81 -2.67 8.96 11.19
N VAL A 82 -2.22 10.21 11.32
CA VAL A 82 -2.07 10.88 12.61
C VAL A 82 -2.70 12.25 12.54
N ARG A 83 -3.37 12.65 13.62
CA ARG A 83 -3.83 14.03 13.80
C ARG A 83 -2.73 14.86 14.48
N GLU A 84 -2.25 15.90 13.81
CA GLU A 84 -1.33 16.89 14.36
C GLU A 84 -2.11 18.20 14.60
N GLY A 85 -2.72 18.33 15.78
CA GLY A 85 -3.65 19.43 16.07
C GLY A 85 -4.93 19.30 15.25
N GLU A 86 -5.24 20.31 14.44
CA GLU A 86 -6.37 20.28 13.49
C GLU A 86 -6.01 19.64 12.13
N ALA A 87 -4.72 19.38 11.87
CA ALA A 87 -4.27 18.83 10.61
C ALA A 87 -4.33 17.29 10.60
N ILE A 88 -4.73 16.71 9.47
CA ILE A 88 -4.60 15.29 9.19
C ILE A 88 -3.26 15.06 8.48
N VAL A 89 -2.44 14.16 9.00
CA VAL A 89 -1.15 13.82 8.43
C VAL A 89 -1.13 12.34 8.07
N TYR A 90 -0.89 12.05 6.80
CA TYR A 90 -0.63 10.69 6.34
C TYR A 90 0.87 10.47 6.20
N THR A 91 1.31 9.27 6.55
CA THR A 91 2.63 8.75 6.21
C THR A 91 2.47 7.43 5.48
N ILE A 92 2.88 7.41 4.22
CA ILE A 92 2.90 6.22 3.38
C ILE A 92 4.31 5.63 3.41
N THR A 93 4.43 4.36 3.81
CA THR A 93 5.68 3.60 3.66
C THR A 93 5.62 2.77 2.39
N HIS A 94 6.66 2.90 1.55
CA HIS A 94 6.72 2.25 0.25
C HIS A 94 8.12 1.71 -0.05
N LEU A 95 8.20 0.71 -0.92
CA LEU A 95 9.45 0.09 -1.35
C LEU A 95 9.82 0.55 -2.75
N ASN A 96 11.06 0.98 -2.95
CA ASN A 96 11.59 1.21 -4.30
C ASN A 96 11.84 -0.12 -5.04
N HIS A 97 12.31 -0.04 -6.29
CA HIS A 97 12.60 -1.23 -7.10
C HIS A 97 13.72 -2.13 -6.55
N PHE A 98 14.54 -1.63 -5.61
CA PHE A 98 15.54 -2.42 -4.88
C PHE A 98 14.99 -3.04 -3.58
N GLY A 99 13.70 -2.84 -3.27
CA GLY A 99 13.08 -3.28 -2.02
C GLY A 99 13.47 -2.45 -0.80
N GLN A 100 14.09 -1.28 -1.00
CA GLN A 100 14.46 -0.38 0.10
C GLN A 100 13.24 0.44 0.55
N PRO A 101 12.98 0.54 1.86
CA PRO A 101 11.85 1.30 2.37
C PRO A 101 12.10 2.80 2.38
N TYR A 102 11.08 3.55 1.96
CA TYR A 102 11.00 5.01 2.00
C TYR A 102 9.67 5.44 2.60
N THR A 103 9.61 6.69 3.04
CA THR A 103 8.38 7.28 3.57
C THR A 103 8.03 8.55 2.81
N LEU A 104 6.74 8.72 2.55
CA LEU A 104 6.14 9.95 2.04
C LEU A 104 5.14 10.46 3.06
N SER A 105 5.45 11.58 3.72
CA SER A 105 4.56 12.23 4.68
C SER A 105 3.95 13.50 4.11
N PHE A 106 2.64 13.66 4.28
CA PHE A 106 1.91 14.82 3.78
C PHE A 106 0.72 15.20 4.67
N TYR A 107 0.43 16.49 4.69
CA TYR A 107 -0.80 17.02 5.23
C TYR A 107 -1.93 16.80 4.23
N TYR A 108 -3.10 16.44 4.74
CA TYR A 108 -4.33 16.31 3.98
C TYR A 108 -5.37 17.33 4.46
N GLU A 109 -5.88 18.12 3.53
CA GLU A 109 -6.98 19.05 3.77
C GLU A 109 -8.27 18.46 3.17
N PRO A 110 -9.26 18.05 3.98
CA PRO A 110 -10.50 17.43 3.51
C PRO A 110 -11.49 18.47 2.95
N THR A 111 -11.05 19.25 1.96
CA THR A 111 -11.92 20.13 1.15
C THR A 111 -12.44 19.36 -0.07
N SER A 112 -13.45 19.85 -0.81
CA SER A 112 -14.10 19.21 -1.99
C SER A 112 -13.52 17.85 -2.44
N ASP A 113 -12.39 17.85 -3.17
CA ASP A 113 -11.73 16.64 -3.70
C ASP A 113 -10.40 16.30 -2.98
N GLY A 114 -10.08 17.04 -1.92
CA GLY A 114 -8.87 16.94 -1.12
C GLY A 114 -7.71 17.81 -1.65
N ILE A 115 -6.84 18.25 -0.73
CA ILE A 115 -5.54 18.84 -1.08
C ILE A 115 -4.45 18.10 -0.28
N ILE A 116 -3.40 17.68 -0.99
CA ILE A 116 -2.19 17.11 -0.40
C ILE A 116 -1.08 18.17 -0.39
N ARG A 117 -0.40 18.30 0.75
CA ARG A 117 0.80 19.14 0.90
C ARG A 117 1.90 18.36 1.56
N PHE A 118 3.00 18.14 0.84
CA PHE A 118 4.13 17.38 1.36
C PHE A 118 4.74 18.06 2.57
N LYS A 119 5.14 17.27 3.58
CA LYS A 119 5.66 17.78 4.85
C LYS A 119 6.91 18.64 4.66
N ASN A 120 7.71 18.36 3.63
CA ASN A 120 8.91 19.09 3.25
C ASN A 120 8.68 20.21 2.21
N GLN A 121 7.48 20.38 1.67
CA GLN A 121 7.12 21.36 0.62
C GLN A 121 5.68 21.85 0.82
N ARG A 122 5.42 22.50 1.97
CA ARG A 122 4.05 22.85 2.41
C ARG A 122 3.37 23.87 1.50
N GLU A 123 4.14 24.70 0.81
CA GLU A 123 3.67 25.72 -0.12
C GLU A 123 3.04 25.12 -1.39
N ILE A 124 3.37 23.89 -1.75
CA ILE A 124 2.91 23.24 -2.98
C ILE A 124 1.61 22.50 -2.71
N ALA A 125 0.54 22.91 -3.42
CA ALA A 125 -0.74 22.22 -3.39
C ALA A 125 -0.74 21.13 -4.45
N TRP A 126 -1.03 19.89 -4.03
CA TRP A 126 -1.33 18.79 -4.93
C TRP A 126 -2.83 18.52 -4.87
N THR A 127 -3.49 18.59 -6.02
CA THR A 127 -4.94 18.41 -6.17
C THR A 127 -5.22 17.20 -7.03
N LYS A 128 -6.35 16.54 -6.77
CA LYS A 128 -6.76 15.37 -7.56
C LYS A 128 -7.03 15.77 -9.01
N GLU A 129 -6.46 15.02 -9.95
CA GLU A 129 -6.77 15.17 -11.37
C GLU A 129 -8.23 14.79 -11.62
N ARG A 130 -8.98 15.68 -12.26
CA ARG A 130 -10.35 15.40 -12.68
C ARG A 130 -10.30 14.82 -14.09
N LEU A 131 -10.82 13.61 -14.25
CA LEU A 131 -11.07 12.99 -15.56
C LEU A 131 -12.20 13.71 -16.31
#